data_AF-A0A8D5UGY6-F1
#
_entry.id   AF-A0A8D5UGY6-F1
#
_cell.length_a   1.000
_cell.length_b   1.000
_cell.length_c   1.000
_cell.angle_alpha   90.00
_cell.angle_beta   90.00
_cell.angle_gamma   90.00
#
_symmetry.space_group_name_H-M   'P 1'
#
loop_
_entity.id
_entity.type
_entity.pdbx_description
1 polymer ?
#
loop_
_entity_poly.entity_id
_entity_poly.type
_entity_poly.pdbx_seq_one_letter_code
_entity_poly.pdbx_strand_id
1 'polypeptide(L)'
;MNKQPETGLFQPERVFIGGYSAEERQPEPFVAVSFADESSAEAAYDRLKERERDWRIHIELSGENVRVALEKAGTSPLYTEEIWKDETWHFFSTYYHQSTCVLVMVAVEGEVRPDWSIRLDKEQVRMAG
;
A
#
# COMPACT_ATOMS: atom_id res chain seq x y z
N MET A 1 -11.55 29.94 -9.77
CA MET A 1 -11.91 28.51 -9.70
C MET A 1 -11.10 27.90 -8.57
N ASN A 2 -11.71 27.73 -7.40
CA ASN A 2 -11.08 27.00 -6.30
C ASN A 2 -11.10 25.52 -6.65
N LYS A 3 -9.93 24.93 -6.90
CA LYS A 3 -9.81 23.48 -6.93
C LYS A 3 -10.03 23.01 -5.50
N GLN A 4 -11.16 22.35 -5.24
CA GLN A 4 -11.32 21.58 -4.01
C GLN A 4 -10.17 20.57 -3.95
N PRO A 5 -9.55 20.37 -2.78
CA PRO A 5 -8.59 19.29 -2.62
C PRO A 5 -9.32 17.96 -2.89
N GLU A 6 -8.69 17.04 -3.62
CA GLU A 6 -9.20 15.69 -3.92
C GLU A 6 -9.25 14.80 -2.64
N THR A 7 -9.48 15.38 -1.46
CA THR A 7 -9.40 14.79 -0.12
C THR A 7 -10.58 13.88 0.25
N GLY A 8 -11.26 13.28 -0.73
CA GLY A 8 -12.49 12.53 -0.49
C GLY A 8 -12.59 11.18 -1.20
N LEU A 9 -11.53 10.70 -1.84
CA LEU A 9 -11.67 9.62 -2.82
C LEU A 9 -11.53 8.21 -2.25
N PHE A 10 -10.90 8.02 -1.09
CA PHE A 10 -10.93 6.75 -0.39
C PHE A 10 -11.25 7.01 1.09
N GLN A 11 -11.95 6.08 1.74
CA GLN A 11 -12.10 6.08 3.21
C GLN A 11 -11.62 4.73 3.73
N PRO A 12 -10.33 4.44 3.60
CA PRO A 12 -9.78 3.21 4.13
C PRO A 12 -9.71 3.30 5.65
N GLU A 13 -9.89 2.15 6.28
CA GLU A 13 -9.88 2.02 7.73
C GLU A 13 -8.46 1.83 8.25
N ARG A 14 -7.61 1.12 7.49
CA ARG A 14 -6.24 0.74 7.87
C ARG A 14 -5.36 0.51 6.65
N VAL A 15 -4.05 0.52 6.87
CA VAL A 15 -3.06 0.00 5.93
C VAL A 15 -2.34 -1.18 6.56
N PHE A 16 -2.18 -2.25 5.80
CA PHE A 16 -1.35 -3.38 6.15
C PHE A 16 -0.09 -3.37 5.32
N ILE A 17 1.02 -3.74 5.95
CA ILE A 17 2.20 -4.18 5.21
C ILE A 17 2.26 -5.70 5.32
N GLY A 18 2.79 -6.37 4.31
CA GLY A 18 2.88 -7.81 4.36
C GLY A 18 3.81 -8.43 3.34
N GLY A 19 4.05 -9.71 3.55
CA GLY A 19 4.61 -10.64 2.58
C GLY A 19 3.92 -11.97 2.80
N TYR A 20 3.80 -12.76 1.75
CA TYR A 20 3.26 -14.11 1.88
C TYR A 20 4.34 -15.03 2.47
N SER A 21 3.92 -16.03 3.23
CA SER A 21 4.82 -17.06 3.71
C SER A 21 5.46 -17.80 2.52
N ALA A 22 6.63 -18.40 2.72
CA ALA A 22 7.35 -19.11 1.65
C ALA A 22 6.52 -20.23 0.97
N GLU A 23 5.44 -20.68 1.62
CA GLU A 23 4.52 -21.71 1.13
C GLU A 23 3.43 -21.17 0.20
N GLU A 24 3.15 -19.86 0.24
CA GLU A 24 2.00 -19.21 -0.42
C GLU A 24 2.28 -18.71 -1.85
N ARG A 25 3.50 -18.92 -2.37
CA ARG A 25 3.88 -18.70 -3.78
C ARG A 25 3.65 -17.27 -4.34
N GLN A 26 3.52 -16.24 -3.50
CA GLN A 26 3.63 -14.84 -3.93
C GLN A 26 4.88 -14.19 -3.30
N PRO A 27 6.00 -14.09 -4.04
CA PRO A 27 7.27 -13.65 -3.46
C PRO A 27 7.38 -12.13 -3.30
N GLU A 28 6.45 -11.37 -3.88
CA GLU A 28 6.53 -9.91 -3.87
C GLU A 28 5.93 -9.36 -2.57
N PRO A 29 6.61 -8.42 -1.90
CA PRO A 29 6.05 -7.74 -0.74
C PRO A 29 4.83 -6.91 -1.16
N PHE A 30 3.91 -6.66 -0.23
CA PHE A 30 2.71 -5.88 -0.51
C PHE A 30 2.39 -4.85 0.57
N VAL A 31 1.65 -3.83 0.14
CA VAL A 31 0.92 -2.89 0.98
C VAL A 31 -0.57 -3.04 0.64
N ALA A 32 -1.40 -3.33 1.62
CA ALA A 32 -2.84 -3.46 1.42
C ALA A 32 -3.59 -2.32 2.10
N VAL A 33 -4.57 -1.75 1.40
CA VAL A 33 -5.43 -0.69 1.93
C VAL A 33 -6.80 -1.30 2.28
N SER A 34 -7.19 -1.25 3.55
CA SER A 34 -8.42 -1.88 4.06
C SER A 34 -9.63 -0.97 3.96
N PHE A 35 -10.77 -1.52 3.57
CA PHE A 35 -12.06 -0.82 3.50
C PHE A 35 -13.12 -1.59 4.30
N ALA A 36 -14.14 -0.86 4.74
CA ALA A 36 -15.26 -1.44 5.49
C ALA A 36 -16.16 -2.34 4.63
N ASP A 37 -16.21 -2.11 3.32
CA ASP A 37 -17.10 -2.81 2.41
C ASP A 37 -16.46 -3.04 1.03
N GLU A 38 -16.98 -4.04 0.34
CA GLU A 38 -16.48 -4.48 -0.97
C GLU A 38 -16.65 -3.43 -2.06
N SER A 39 -17.75 -2.65 -2.05
CA SER A 39 -17.99 -1.63 -3.07
C SER A 39 -16.96 -0.50 -2.97
N SER A 40 -16.62 -0.08 -1.76
CA SER A 40 -15.56 0.88 -1.49
C SER A 40 -14.18 0.34 -1.92
N ALA A 41 -13.89 -0.93 -1.62
CA ALA A 41 -12.64 -1.57 -2.03
C ALA A 41 -12.52 -1.74 -3.56
N GLU A 42 -13.61 -2.09 -4.24
CA GLU A 42 -13.65 -2.23 -5.70
C GLU A 42 -13.44 -0.87 -6.38
N ALA A 43 -14.18 0.16 -5.96
CA ALA A 43 -14.01 1.52 -6.48
C ALA A 43 -12.60 2.06 -6.22
N ALA A 44 -11.99 1.66 -5.11
CA ALA A 44 -10.61 1.96 -4.80
C ALA A 44 -9.64 1.27 -5.77
N TYR A 45 -9.81 -0.04 -5.96
CA TYR A 45 -9.01 -0.84 -6.86
C TYR A 45 -9.06 -0.34 -8.31
N ASP A 46 -10.25 -0.03 -8.83
CA ASP A 46 -10.40 0.49 -10.19
C ASP A 46 -9.58 1.76 -10.42
N ARG A 47 -9.57 2.67 -9.44
CA ARG A 47 -8.77 3.91 -9.51
C ARG A 47 -7.28 3.67 -9.41
N LEU A 48 -6.88 2.72 -8.56
CA LEU A 48 -5.48 2.31 -8.45
C LEU A 48 -5.00 1.80 -9.82
N LYS A 49 -5.80 0.96 -10.46
CA LYS A 49 -5.53 0.34 -11.76
C LYS A 49 -5.50 1.32 -12.92
N GLU A 50 -6.44 2.27 -12.98
CA GLU A 50 -6.48 3.28 -14.05
C GLU A 50 -5.23 4.17 -14.12
N ARG A 51 -4.50 4.30 -13.00
CA ARG A 51 -3.39 5.26 -12.84
C ARG A 51 -2.16 4.66 -12.17
N GLU A 52 -1.87 3.39 -12.43
CA GLU A 52 -0.76 2.64 -11.80
C GLU A 52 0.57 3.41 -11.72
N ARG A 53 0.95 4.12 -12.80
CA ARG A 53 2.18 4.90 -12.88
C ARG A 53 2.19 6.20 -12.07
N ASP A 54 1.02 6.70 -11.69
CA ASP A 54 0.90 7.91 -10.89
C ASP A 54 1.07 7.59 -9.39
N TRP A 55 0.97 6.33 -8.96
CA TRP A 55 1.01 5.98 -7.55
C TRP A 55 2.42 5.79 -7.03
N ARG A 56 2.63 6.15 -5.76
CA ARG A 56 3.87 5.92 -5.02
C ARG A 56 3.60 5.48 -3.60
N ILE A 57 4.49 4.66 -3.07
CA ILE A 57 4.54 4.33 -1.64
C ILE A 57 5.71 5.07 -1.02
N HIS A 58 5.47 5.73 0.12
CA HIS A 58 6.52 6.25 0.97
C HIS A 58 6.53 5.50 2.31
N ILE A 59 7.69 4.96 2.67
CA ILE A 59 7.92 4.21 3.90
C ILE A 59 8.98 4.96 4.72
N GLU A 60 8.59 5.50 5.86
CA GLU A 60 9.46 6.21 6.78
C GLU A 60 9.71 5.36 8.02
N LEU A 61 10.98 5.06 8.32
CA LEU A 61 11.38 4.27 9.48
C LEU A 61 11.60 5.21 10.67
N SER A 62 10.93 4.96 11.81
CA SER A 62 11.06 5.78 13.02
C SER A 62 11.10 4.91 14.27
N GLY A 63 12.31 4.61 14.77
CA GLY A 63 12.49 3.76 15.95
C GLY A 63 11.90 2.37 15.73
N GLU A 64 10.96 1.97 16.59
CA GLU A 64 10.23 0.69 16.52
C GLU A 64 9.04 0.72 15.54
N ASN A 65 8.73 1.88 14.96
CA ASN A 65 7.58 2.08 14.09
C ASN A 65 8.02 2.32 12.64
N VAL A 66 7.08 2.07 11.73
CA VAL A 66 7.16 2.39 10.31
C VAL A 66 5.92 3.15 9.93
N ARG A 67 6.10 4.28 9.26
CA ARG A 67 4.99 5.03 8.68
C ARG A 67 4.90 4.70 7.20
N VAL A 68 3.76 4.18 6.77
CA VAL A 68 3.49 3.85 5.37
C VAL A 68 2.48 4.84 4.82
N ALA A 69 2.80 5.43 3.68
CA ALA A 69 1.92 6.35 2.98
C ALA A 69 1.75 5.92 1.52
N LEU A 70 0.50 5.98 1.05
CA LEU A 70 0.15 5.82 -0.35
C LEU A 70 -0.23 7.20 -0.90
N GLU A 71 0.45 7.63 -1.95
CA GLU A 71 0.26 8.95 -2.53
C GLU A 71 0.19 8.89 -4.05
N LYS A 72 -0.49 9.88 -4.63
CA LYS A 72 -0.35 10.17 -6.05
C LYS A 72 0.90 11.05 -6.22
N ALA A 73 1.66 10.82 -7.27
CA ALA A 73 2.93 11.48 -7.54
C ALA A 73 2.74 13.00 -7.56
N GLY A 74 3.46 13.69 -6.67
CA GLY A 74 3.40 15.15 -6.57
C GLY A 74 2.17 15.71 -5.85
N THR A 75 1.38 14.86 -5.18
CA THR A 75 0.31 15.29 -4.28
C THR A 75 0.66 14.99 -2.82
N SER A 76 -0.15 15.50 -1.89
CA SER A 76 -0.11 15.02 -0.50
C SER A 76 -0.47 13.52 -0.43
N PRO A 77 0.02 12.80 0.60
CA PRO A 77 -0.41 11.45 0.88
C PRO A 77 -1.92 11.36 0.97
N LEU A 78 -2.49 10.37 0.28
CA LEU A 78 -3.91 10.08 0.42
C LEU A 78 -4.16 9.40 1.76
N TYR A 79 -3.24 8.51 2.17
CA TYR A 79 -3.28 7.79 3.43
C TYR A 79 -1.91 7.72 4.08
N THR A 80 -1.92 7.64 5.39
CA THR A 80 -0.72 7.48 6.21
C THR A 80 -1.11 6.68 7.44
N GLU A 81 -0.42 5.57 7.66
CA GLU A 81 -0.62 4.71 8.82
C GLU A 81 0.72 4.43 9.48
N GLU A 82 0.73 4.32 10.81
CA GLU A 82 1.88 3.89 11.58
C GLU A 82 1.71 2.43 12.00
N ILE A 83 2.64 1.59 11.58
CA ILE A 83 2.69 0.16 11.88
C ILE A 83 3.92 -0.16 12.71
N TRP A 84 3.86 -1.23 13.49
CA TRP A 84 4.98 -1.68 14.32
C TRP A 84 5.95 -2.50 13.47
N LYS A 85 7.25 -2.47 13.80
CA LYS A 85 8.27 -3.35 13.21
C LYS A 85 8.17 -4.77 13.77
N ASP A 86 7.05 -5.43 13.49
CA ASP A 86 6.79 -6.81 13.88
C ASP A 86 7.31 -7.82 12.84
N GLU A 87 6.92 -9.08 13.00
CA GLU A 87 7.28 -10.16 12.08
C GLU A 87 6.83 -9.87 10.63
N THR A 88 5.70 -9.20 10.46
CA THR A 88 5.14 -8.85 9.15
C THR A 88 6.01 -7.81 8.44
N TRP A 89 6.51 -6.82 9.20
CA TRP A 89 7.52 -5.89 8.70
C TRP A 89 8.82 -6.60 8.31
N HIS A 90 9.26 -7.58 9.11
CA HIS A 90 10.45 -8.35 8.80
C HIS A 90 10.32 -9.13 7.48
N PHE A 91 9.16 -9.74 7.23
CA PHE A 91 8.89 -10.39 5.94
C PHE A 91 8.86 -9.37 4.80
N PHE A 92 8.10 -8.28 4.94
CA PHE A 92 8.04 -7.25 3.91
C PHE A 92 9.43 -6.73 3.55
N SER A 93 10.23 -6.32 4.54
CA SER A 93 11.55 -5.75 4.29
C SER A 93 12.51 -6.75 3.64
N THR A 94 12.49 -8.01 4.08
CA THR A 94 13.29 -9.09 3.49
C THR A 94 12.94 -9.30 2.01
N TYR A 95 11.66 -9.45 1.69
CA TYR A 95 11.20 -9.63 0.30
C TYR A 95 11.37 -8.36 -0.53
N TYR A 96 11.19 -7.18 0.05
CA TYR A 96 11.45 -5.90 -0.61
C TYR A 96 12.87 -5.82 -1.14
N HIS A 97 13.89 -6.27 -0.39
CA HIS A 97 15.26 -6.23 -0.90
C HIS A 97 15.49 -7.19 -2.09
N GLN A 98 14.77 -8.30 -2.16
CA GLN A 98 14.95 -9.34 -3.19
C GLN A 98 14.06 -9.12 -4.43
N SER A 99 12.95 -8.40 -4.25
CA SER A 99 11.90 -8.21 -5.24
C SER A 99 12.22 -7.13 -6.26
N THR A 100 11.47 -7.09 -7.36
CA THR A 100 11.58 -6.02 -8.37
C THR A 100 10.47 -4.98 -8.22
N CYS A 101 9.43 -5.30 -7.46
CA CYS A 101 8.28 -4.43 -7.24
C CYS A 101 7.73 -4.56 -5.82
N VAL A 102 6.71 -3.75 -5.54
CA VAL A 102 5.80 -3.92 -4.41
C VAL A 102 4.38 -3.95 -4.97
N LEU A 103 3.56 -4.86 -4.46
CA LEU A 103 2.14 -4.91 -4.81
C LEU A 103 1.36 -3.92 -3.94
N VAL A 104 0.50 -3.12 -4.55
CA VAL A 104 -0.55 -2.41 -3.81
C VAL A 104 -1.84 -3.20 -3.99
N MET A 105 -2.42 -3.61 -2.87
CA MET A 105 -3.65 -4.39 -2.82
C MET A 105 -4.73 -3.62 -2.06
N VAL A 106 -5.95 -4.13 -2.14
CA VAL A 106 -7.05 -3.71 -1.25
C VAL A 106 -7.46 -4.86 -0.35
N ALA A 107 -8.05 -4.53 0.80
CA ALA A 107 -8.61 -5.48 1.74
C ALA A 107 -10.05 -5.06 2.10
N VAL A 108 -10.90 -6.03 2.44
CA VAL A 108 -12.26 -5.81 2.92
C VAL A 108 -12.35 -6.37 4.33
N GLU A 109 -12.70 -5.54 5.30
CA GLU A 109 -12.80 -5.91 6.72
C GLU A 109 -11.53 -6.61 7.26
N GLY A 110 -10.35 -6.22 6.73
CA GLY A 110 -9.06 -6.79 7.11
C GLY A 110 -8.60 -8.00 6.28
N GLU A 111 -9.43 -8.53 5.39
CA GLU A 111 -9.05 -9.62 4.49
C GLU A 111 -8.51 -9.09 3.16
N VAL A 112 -7.23 -9.34 2.88
CA VAL A 112 -6.57 -8.95 1.64
C VAL A 112 -7.21 -9.65 0.43
N ARG A 113 -7.36 -8.92 -0.68
CA ARG A 113 -7.83 -9.43 -1.98
C ARG A 113 -6.66 -9.48 -2.97
N PRO A 114 -5.96 -10.63 -3.12
CA PRO A 114 -4.72 -10.70 -3.91
C PRO A 114 -4.93 -10.43 -5.40
N ASP A 115 -6.09 -10.80 -5.93
CA ASP A 115 -6.47 -10.56 -7.33
C ASP A 115 -6.75 -9.08 -7.62
N TRP A 116 -6.98 -8.27 -6.58
CA TRP A 116 -7.21 -6.83 -6.67
C TRP A 116 -5.90 -6.08 -6.34
N SER A 117 -4.90 -6.34 -7.16
CA SER A 117 -3.55 -5.80 -7.02
C SER A 117 -3.10 -5.00 -8.23
N ILE A 118 -2.29 -3.97 -7.96
CA ILE A 118 -1.47 -3.28 -8.97
C ILE A 118 0.00 -3.44 -8.59
N ARG A 119 0.89 -3.29 -9.57
CA ARG A 119 2.32 -3.45 -9.40
C ARG A 119 3.01 -2.10 -9.41
N LEU A 120 3.66 -1.74 -8.31
CA LEU A 120 4.53 -0.57 -8.27
C LEU A 120 5.97 -1.01 -8.41
N ASP A 121 6.66 -0.49 -9.43
CA ASP A 121 8.09 -0.73 -9.56
C ASP A 121 8.84 -0.12 -8.37
N LYS A 122 10.01 -0.67 -8.04
CA LYS A 122 10.81 -0.18 -6.91
C LYS A 122 11.10 1.31 -6.94
N GLU A 123 11.20 1.93 -8.11
CA GLU A 123 11.39 3.38 -8.25
C GLU A 123 10.19 4.21 -7.77
N GLN A 124 9.00 3.62 -7.73
CA GLN A 124 7.79 4.22 -7.17
C GLN A 124 7.67 4.00 -5.66
N VAL A 125 8.58 3.23 -5.06
CA VAL A 125 8.63 2.97 -3.61
C VAL A 125 9.85 3.63 -3.02
N ARG A 126 9.62 4.63 -2.18
CA ARG A 126 10.68 5.31 -1.46
C ARG A 126 10.68 4.83 -0.01
N MET A 127 11.80 4.26 0.41
CA MET A 127 12.04 3.89 1.80
C MET A 127 13.15 4.79 2.36
N ALA A 128 12.87 5.48 3.45
CA ALA A 128 13.80 6.38 4.13
C ALA A 128 13.82 6.10 5.63
N GLY A 129 14.97 6.28 6.28
CA GLY A 129 15.17 6.13 7.71
C GLY A 129 16.24 7.07 8.24
#